data_AF-A0A3B8SRW5-F1
#
_entry.id   AF-A0A3B8SRW5-F1
#
_cell.length_a   1.000
_cell.length_b   1.000
_cell.length_c   1.000
_cell.angle_alpha   90.00
_cell.angle_beta   90.00
_cell.angle_gamma   90.00
#
_symmetry.space_group_name_H-M   'P 1'
#
loop_
_entity.id
_entity.type
_entity.pdbx_description
1 polymer ?
#
loop_
_entity_poly.entity_id
_entity_poly.type
_entity_poly.pdbx_seq_one_letter_code
_entity_poly.pdbx_strand_id
1 'polypeptide(L)' 'RLDEAEPYFVKAWEMSQDHEIAAHYGELLWRLGQQQKAREIWDIGYESTPESDKIRDTIQRLTNS' A
#
# COMPACT_ATOMS: atom_id res chain seq x y z
N ARG A 1 9.91 11.64 -8.97
CA ARG A 1 9.10 10.85 -9.93
C ARG A 1 8.55 9.65 -9.15
N LEU A 2 7.28 9.23 -9.28
CA LEU A 2 6.70 8.21 -8.35
C LEU A 2 7.46 6.87 -8.41
N ASP A 3 7.88 6.50 -9.60
CA ASP A 3 8.79 5.40 -9.92
C ASP A 3 10.12 5.43 -9.14
N GLU A 4 10.65 6.61 -8.80
CA GLU A 4 11.86 6.73 -7.98
C GLU A 4 11.63 6.35 -6.52
N ALA A 5 10.37 6.35 -6.04
CA ALA A 5 10.01 5.99 -4.68
C ALA A 5 9.88 4.48 -4.46
N GLU A 6 9.60 3.71 -5.52
CA GLU A 6 9.32 2.27 -5.45
C GLU A 6 10.43 1.46 -4.75
N PRO A 7 11.74 1.67 -5.03
CA PRO A 7 12.80 0.93 -4.35
C PRO A 7 12.83 1.13 -2.83
N TYR A 8 12.44 2.31 -2.34
CA TYR A 8 12.40 2.59 -0.91
C TYR A 8 11.23 1.86 -0.23
N PHE A 9 10.08 1.78 -0.89
CA PHE A 9 8.94 1.01 -0.39
C PHE A 9 9.19 -0.49 -0.45
N VAL A 10 9.85 -1.00 -1.49
CA VAL A 10 10.27 -2.41 -1.55
C VAL A 10 11.15 -2.75 -0.35
N LYS A 11 12.18 -1.94 -0.08
CA LYS A 11 13.07 -2.15 1.08
C LYS A 11 12.32 -2.05 2.41
N ALA A 12 11.43 -1.06 2.56
CA ALA A 12 10.62 -0.91 3.77
C ALA A 12 9.73 -2.15 3.99
N TRP A 13 9.10 -2.65 2.93
CA TRP A 13 8.24 -3.83 2.95
C TRP A 13 8.99 -5.13 3.28
N GLU A 14 10.21 -5.28 2.77
CA GLU A 14 11.10 -6.40 3.14
C GLU A 14 11.53 -6.36 4.61
N MET A 15 11.62 -5.16 5.20
CA MET A 15 11.99 -4.97 6.60
C MET A 15 10.79 -5.13 7.55
N SER A 16 9.61 -4.66 7.15
CA SER A 16 8.38 -4.71 7.94
C SER A 16 7.15 -4.72 7.02
N GLN A 17 6.27 -5.68 7.24
CA GLN A 17 4.98 -5.80 6.55
C GLN A 17 3.84 -5.24 7.40
N ASP A 18 4.08 -4.12 8.09
CA ASP A 18 3.04 -3.47 8.89
C ASP A 18 2.04 -2.71 8.02
N HIS A 19 0.88 -2.45 8.60
CA HIS A 19 -0.24 -1.83 7.92
C HIS A 19 0.00 -0.38 7.46
N GLU A 20 0.91 0.36 8.07
CA GLU A 20 1.23 1.73 7.63
C GLU A 20 2.08 1.70 6.36
N ILE A 21 3.09 0.84 6.32
CA ILE A 21 3.88 0.60 5.11
C ILE A 21 2.99 0.05 4.00
N ALA A 22 2.11 -0.90 4.30
CA ALA A 22 1.15 -1.45 3.35
C ALA A 22 0.27 -0.37 2.71
N ALA A 23 -0.28 0.54 3.53
CA ALA A 23 -1.14 1.61 3.04
C ALA A 23 -0.41 2.49 2.00
N HIS A 24 0.79 2.95 2.33
CA HIS A 24 1.57 3.83 1.46
C HIS A 24 2.17 3.11 0.24
N TYR A 25 2.65 1.89 0.41
CA TYR A 25 3.20 1.12 -0.72
C TYR A 25 2.11 0.76 -1.73
N GLY A 26 0.94 0.32 -1.26
CA GLY A 26 -0.20 0.06 -2.12
C GLY A 26 -0.69 1.33 -2.83
N GLU A 27 -0.69 2.50 -2.16
CA GLU A 27 -0.99 3.77 -2.83
C GLU A 27 -0.01 4.07 -3.97
N LEU A 28 1.29 3.89 -3.74
CA LEU A 28 2.30 4.10 -4.77
C LEU A 28 2.04 3.19 -5.98
N LEU A 29 1.88 1.88 -5.73
CA LEU A 29 1.60 0.89 -6.77
C LEU A 29 0.32 1.24 -7.55
N TRP A 30 -0.73 1.69 -6.86
CA TRP A 30 -1.96 2.12 -7.49
C TRP A 30 -1.75 3.29 -8.45
N ARG A 31 -1.02 4.32 -8.01
CA ARG A 31 -0.69 5.51 -8.81
C ARG A 31 0.22 5.19 -10.00
N LEU A 32 1.02 4.13 -9.90
CA LEU A 32 1.84 3.60 -11.00
C LEU A 32 1.05 2.68 -11.95
N GLY A 33 -0.25 2.48 -11.73
CA GLY A 33 -1.10 1.58 -12.54
C GLY A 33 -0.98 0.10 -12.17
N GLN A 34 -0.19 -0.25 -11.15
CA GLN A 34 0.01 -1.61 -10.65
C GLN A 34 -1.08 -2.02 -9.62
N GLN A 35 -2.36 -1.81 -9.96
CA GLN A 35 -3.46 -1.93 -9.00
C GLN A 35 -3.65 -3.33 -8.41
N GLN A 36 -3.33 -4.39 -9.16
CA GLN A 36 -3.41 -5.76 -8.65
C GLN A 36 -2.42 -5.98 -7.49
N LYS A 37 -1.16 -5.55 -7.68
CA LYS A 37 -0.14 -5.60 -6.62
C LYS A 37 -0.51 -4.70 -5.45
N ALA A 38 -1.10 -3.53 -5.70
CA ALA A 38 -1.57 -2.65 -4.63
C ALA A 38 -2.58 -3.37 -3.71
N ARG A 39 -3.54 -4.10 -4.29
CA ARG A 39 -4.51 -4.90 -3.53
C ARG A 39 -3.84 -5.99 -2.70
N GLU A 40 -2.90 -6.72 -3.29
CA GLU A 40 -2.14 -7.76 -2.56
C GLU A 40 -1.37 -7.19 -1.36
N ILE A 41 -0.74 -6.02 -1.52
CA ILE A 41 -0.05 -5.35 -0.41
C ILE A 41 -1.03 -4.91 0.68
N TRP A 42 -2.20 -4.37 0.31
CA TRP A 42 -3.23 -4.01 1.28
C TRP A 42 -3.80 -5.22 2.02
N ASP A 43 -4.02 -6.34 1.32
CA ASP A 43 -4.51 -7.58 1.93
C ASP A 43 -3.52 -8.10 2.98
N ILE A 44 -2.22 -8.14 2.67
CA ILE A 44 -1.18 -8.51 3.65
C ILE A 44 -1.16 -7.52 4.82
N GLY A 45 -1.30 -6.22 4.55
CA GLY A 45 -1.41 -5.21 5.58
C GLY A 45 -2.57 -5.47 6.55
N TYR A 46 -3.73 -5.89 6.04
CA TYR A 46 -4.88 -6.29 6.86
C TYR A 46 -4.67 -7.60 7.62
N GLU A 47 -3.85 -8.54 7.13
CA GLU A 47 -3.47 -9.71 7.93
C GLU A 47 -2.74 -9.31 9.21
N SER A 48 -1.89 -8.27 9.13
CA SER A 48 -1.17 -7.73 10.30
C SER A 48 -2.08 -6.90 11.22
N THR A 49 -3.02 -6.12 10.65
CA THR A 49 -3.94 -5.24 11.39
C THR A 49 -5.30 -5.18 10.68
N PRO A 50 -6.25 -6.05 11.05
CA PRO A 50 -7.53 -6.19 10.33
C PRO A 50 -8.39 -4.92 10.30
N GLU A 51 -8.28 -4.07 11.32
CA GLU A 51 -9.03 -2.81 11.45
C GLU A 51 -8.19 -1.59 11.07
N SER A 52 -7.25 -1.75 10.13
CA SER A 52 -6.39 -0.64 9.71
C SER A 52 -7.18 0.47 9.02
N ASP A 53 -7.49 1.54 9.74
CA ASP A 53 -8.06 2.76 9.17
C ASP A 53 -7.13 3.38 8.12
N LYS A 54 -5.80 3.20 8.24
CA LYS A 54 -4.83 3.71 7.27
C LYS A 54 -5.01 3.11 5.87
N ILE A 55 -5.18 1.79 5.81
CA ILE A 55 -5.40 1.09 4.54
C ILE A 55 -6.80 1.44 4.02
N ARG A 56 -7.82 1.41 4.89
CA ARG A 56 -9.20 1.75 4.56
C ARG A 56 -9.35 3.14 3.95
N ASP A 57 -8.82 4.16 4.62
CA ASP A 57 -8.86 5.56 4.18
C ASP A 57 -8.14 5.75 2.84
N THR A 58 -7.01 5.04 2.65
CA THR A 58 -6.23 5.09 1.42
C THR A 58 -7.02 4.52 0.25
N ILE A 59 -7.60 3.34 0.40
CA ILE A 59 -8.46 2.72 -0.63
C ILE A 59 -9.62 3.66 -0.94
N GLN A 60 -10.34 4.14 0.08
CA GLN A 60 -11.50 5.00 -0.07
C GLN A 60 -11.16 6.27 -0.87
N ARG A 61 -10.05 6.93 -0.57
CA ARG A 61 -9.57 8.12 -1.30
C ARG A 61 -9.18 7.83 -2.75
N LEU A 62 -8.70 6.62 -3.07
CA LEU A 62 -8.26 6.25 -4.41
C LEU A 62 -9.38 5.72 -5.31
N THR A 63 -10.47 5.18 -4.73
CA THR A 63 -11.56 4.55 -5.49
C THR A 63 -12.85 5.35 -5.53
N ASN A 64 -13.07 6.32 -4.62
CA ASN A 64 -14.31 7.13 -4.60
C ASN A 64 -14.26 8.35 -5.55
N SER A 65 -13.77 8.18 -6.78
CA SER A 65 -13.79 9.21 -7.83
C SER A 65 -14.74 8.86 -8.96
#